data_AF-A0A6B3IMF2-F1
#
_entry.id   AF-A0A6B3IMF2-F1
#
_cell.length_a   1.000
_cell.length_b   1.000
_cell.length_c   1.000
_cell.angle_alpha   90.00
_cell.angle_beta   90.00
_cell.angle_gamma   90.00
#
_symmetry.space_group_name_H-M   'P 1'
#
loop_
_entity.id
_entity.type
_entity.pdbx_description
1 polymer ?
#
loop_
_entity_poly.entity_id
_entity_poly.type
_entity_poly.pdbx_seq_one_letter_code
_entity_poly.pdbx_strand_id
1 'polypeptide(L)' 'LLTSANQPDNNAANFYRDAVTNHYSRLIHAQMVDGKAYGFAFDDVGAHESLVHDGNPQEAFITLDRFS' A
#
# COMPACT_ATOMS: atom_id res chain seq x y z
N LEU A 1 -6.35 1.07 14.76
CA LEU A 1 -7.51 0.48 15.48
C LEU A 1 -7.80 1.16 16.81
N LEU A 2 -6.79 1.42 17.66
CA LEU A 2 -7.02 2.07 18.97
C LEU A 2 -7.35 3.57 18.89
N THR A 3 -6.98 4.23 17.79
CA THR A 3 -7.10 5.69 17.60
C THR A 3 -8.32 6.12 16.78
N SER A 4 -9.04 5.18 16.15
CA SER A 4 -10.27 5.47 15.39
C SER A 4 -11.26 4.31 15.52
N ALA A 5 -12.47 4.63 15.99
CA ALA A 5 -13.59 3.67 16.07
C ALA A 5 -14.30 3.47 14.71
N ASN A 6 -14.15 4.41 13.78
CA ASN A 6 -14.73 4.32 12.44
C ASN A 6 -13.70 3.64 11.52
N GLN A 7 -14.01 2.42 11.12
CA GLN A 7 -13.16 1.59 10.27
C GLN A 7 -13.86 1.30 8.92
N PRO A 8 -13.10 1.11 7.83
CA PRO A 8 -11.65 1.32 7.73
C PRO A 8 -11.26 2.80 7.75
N ASP A 9 -10.04 3.10 8.18
CA ASP A 9 -9.47 4.45 8.04
C ASP A 9 -9.06 4.66 6.57
N ASN A 10 -9.53 5.74 5.95
CA ASN A 10 -9.26 6.10 4.57
C ASN A 10 -8.07 7.06 4.42
N ASN A 11 -7.43 7.47 5.52
CA ASN A 11 -6.29 8.35 5.53
C ASN A 11 -5.01 7.61 5.93
N ALA A 12 -4.20 7.25 4.94
CA ALA A 12 -2.90 6.59 5.16
C ALA A 12 -1.93 7.38 6.05
N ALA A 13 -2.13 8.69 6.23
CA ALA A 13 -1.31 9.49 7.16
C ALA A 13 -1.42 8.98 8.61
N ASN A 14 -2.47 8.25 8.97
CA ASN A 14 -2.66 7.70 10.31
C ASN A 14 -2.04 6.30 10.47
N PHE A 15 -1.53 5.69 9.39
CA PHE A 15 -1.04 4.32 9.45
C PHE A 15 0.34 4.22 10.10
N TYR A 16 0.61 3.07 10.71
CA TYR A 16 1.92 2.68 11.26
C TYR A 16 2.56 3.69 12.24
N ARG A 17 1.75 4.40 13.03
CA ARG A 17 2.21 5.40 14.02
C ARG A 17 2.62 4.80 15.35
N ASP A 18 2.12 3.61 15.67
CA ASP A 18 2.47 2.91 16.90
C ASP A 18 3.90 2.38 16.86
N ALA A 19 4.56 2.38 18.02
CA ALA A 19 5.93 1.89 18.16
C ALA A 19 6.08 0.42 17.76
N VAL A 20 5.04 -0.39 17.99
CA VAL A 20 4.92 -1.77 17.49
C VAL A 20 3.82 -1.79 16.45
N THR A 21 4.19 -2.05 15.20
CA THR A 21 3.26 -2.16 14.08
C THR A 21 3.82 -3.12 13.02
N ASN A 22 3.13 -3.33 11.90
CA ASN A 22 3.69 -4.07 10.77
C ASN A 22 4.77 -3.23 10.08
N HIS A 23 6.00 -3.29 10.61
CA HIS A 23 7.13 -2.53 10.08
C HIS A 23 7.57 -2.98 8.70
N TYR A 24 7.33 -4.24 8.32
CA TYR A 24 7.61 -4.73 6.97
C TYR A 24 6.82 -3.95 5.93
N SER A 25 5.49 -3.91 6.08
CA SER A 25 4.62 -3.14 5.19
C SER A 25 4.94 -1.63 5.28
N ARG A 26 5.11 -1.06 6.50
CA ARG A 26 5.48 0.36 6.68
C ARG A 26 6.69 0.77 5.84
N LEU A 27 7.76 -0.03 5.86
CA LEU A 27 9.00 0.30 5.16
C LEU A 27 8.85 0.18 3.63
N ILE A 28 8.10 -0.81 3.14
CA ILE A 28 7.89 -0.97 1.70
C ILE A 28 7.06 0.18 1.13
N HIS A 29 5.92 0.53 1.74
CA HIS A 29 5.12 1.67 1.30
C HIS A 29 5.94 2.97 1.28
N ALA A 30 6.78 3.19 2.30
CA ALA A 30 7.63 4.38 2.38
C ALA A 30 8.73 4.45 1.30
N GLN A 31 9.02 3.35 0.60
CA GLN A 31 10.02 3.29 -0.48
C GLN A 31 9.38 3.21 -1.88
N MET A 32 8.08 2.93 -1.99
CA MET A 32 7.37 2.91 -3.26
C MET A 32 7.09 4.33 -3.75
N VAL A 33 7.28 4.58 -5.05
CA VAL A 33 7.22 5.93 -5.64
C VAL A 33 5.86 6.62 -5.48
N ASP A 34 4.78 5.84 -5.51
CA ASP A 34 3.40 6.29 -5.35
C ASP A 34 2.83 5.97 -3.96
N GLY A 35 3.65 5.43 -3.06
CA GLY A 35 3.28 5.01 -1.71
C GLY A 35 2.38 3.77 -1.65
N LYS A 36 2.11 3.08 -2.76
CA LYS A 36 1.30 1.86 -2.80
C LYS A 36 2.15 0.61 -2.78
N ALA A 37 1.70 -0.42 -2.07
CA ALA A 37 2.38 -1.70 -2.01
C ALA A 37 1.41 -2.81 -1.60
N TYR A 38 1.77 -4.06 -1.89
CA TYR A 38 1.10 -5.24 -1.34
C TYR A 38 1.97 -5.86 -0.23
N GLY A 39 2.07 -5.18 0.91
CA GLY A 39 2.89 -5.56 2.06
C GLY A 39 2.21 -6.54 3.03
N PHE A 40 0.88 -6.67 2.96
CA PHE A 40 0.11 -7.75 3.59
C PHE A 40 -1.15 -8.08 2.78
N ALA A 41 -1.83 -9.18 3.14
CA ALA A 41 -2.92 -9.77 2.35
C ALA A 41 -4.08 -8.84 1.97
N PHE A 42 -4.32 -7.78 2.76
CA PHE A 42 -5.48 -6.88 2.64
C PHE A 42 -5.06 -5.41 2.52
N ASP A 43 -3.91 -5.13 1.88
CA ASP A 43 -3.49 -3.74 1.58
C ASP A 43 -4.44 -3.03 0.59
N ASP A 44 -5.39 -3.76 0.00
CA ASP A 44 -6.46 -3.24 -0.85
C ASP A 44 -7.55 -2.49 -0.07
N VAL A 45 -7.61 -2.65 1.26
CA VAL A 45 -8.49 -1.85 2.10
C VAL A 45 -8.08 -0.37 2.02
N GLY A 46 -8.95 0.46 1.45
CA GLY A 46 -8.67 1.88 1.23
C GLY A 46 -7.88 2.17 -0.05
N ALA A 47 -7.72 1.18 -0.94
CA ALA A 47 -7.02 1.29 -2.22
C ALA A 47 -5.52 1.64 -2.10
N HIS A 48 -4.82 1.06 -1.11
CA HIS A 48 -3.39 1.29 -0.86
C HIS A 48 -2.47 0.24 -1.49
N GLU A 49 -3.04 -0.74 -2.18
CA GLU A 49 -2.36 -1.79 -2.91
C GLU A 49 -1.75 -1.28 -4.22
N SER A 50 -0.66 -1.93 -4.65
CA SER A 50 0.03 -1.66 -5.92
C SER A 50 -0.61 -2.44 -7.08
N LEU A 51 -1.90 -2.21 -7.33
CA LEU A 51 -2.67 -2.84 -8.41
C LEU A 51 -3.16 -1.80 -9.43
N VAL A 52 -3.11 -2.18 -10.70
CA VAL A 52 -3.73 -1.45 -11.81
C VAL A 52 -4.73 -2.36 -12.53
N HIS A 53 -5.77 -1.77 -13.09
CA HIS A 53 -6.82 -2.48 -13.81
C HIS A 53 -7.35 -1.59 -14.96
N ASP A 54 -7.63 -2.21 -16.11
CA ASP A 54 -8.44 -1.62 -17.17
C ASP A 54 -9.50 -2.63 -17.66
N GLY A 55 -10.71 -2.17 -18.04
CA GLY A 55 -11.82 -3.03 -18.44
C GLY A 55 -11.78 -3.50 -19.91
N ASN A 56 -10.93 -2.89 -20.74
CA ASN A 56 -10.69 -3.25 -22.13
C ASN A 56 -9.21 -2.97 -22.52
N PRO A 57 -8.24 -3.64 -21.86
CA PRO A 57 -6.83 -3.31 -22.01
C PRO A 57 -6.34 -3.59 -23.43
N GLN A 58 -5.48 -2.70 -23.94
CA GLN A 58 -4.80 -2.90 -25.22
C GLN A 58 -3.39 -3.47 -25.03
N GLU A 59 -2.68 -3.06 -23.97
CA GLU A 59 -1.29 -3.42 -23.70
C GLU A 59 -1.02 -3.53 -22.20
N ALA A 60 0.03 -4.26 -21.82
CA ALA A 60 0.53 -4.35 -20.45
C ALA A 60 2.07 -4.43 -20.46
N PHE A 61 2.71 -3.92 -19.40
CA PHE A 61 4.16 -3.84 -19.30
C PHE A 61 4.66 -4.41 -17.97
N ILE A 62 5.84 -5.03 -18.02
CA ILE A 62 6.62 -5.41 -16.84
C ILE A 62 8.04 -4.87 -17.06
N THR A 63 8.53 -4.10 -16.10
CA THR A 63 9.90 -3.57 -16.10
C THR A 63 10.69 -4.22 -14.97
N LEU A 64 11.89 -4.73 -15.28
CA LEU A 64 12.83 -5.21 -14.26
C LEU A 64 13.73 -4.04 -13.85
N ASP A 65 13.46 -3.49 -12.67
CA ASP A 65 14.23 -2.38 -12.15
C ASP A 65 15.59 -2.82 -11.58
N ARG A 66 16.55 -1.88 -11.61
CA ARG A 66 17.88 -2.09 -11.05
C ARG A 66 17.85 -2.04 -9.52
N PHE A 67 18.83 -2.67 -8.89
CA PHE A 67 19.18 -2.36 -7.51
C PHE A 67 19.81 -0.95 -7.42
N SER A 68 19.49 -0.22 -6.36
CA SER A 68 19.99 1.13 -6.09
C SER A 68 20.61 1.22 -4.71
#